data_AF-A0A819HXW6-F1
#
_entry.id   AF-A0A819HXW6-F1
#
_cell.length_a   1.000
_cell.length_b   1.000
_cell.length_c   1.000
_cell.angle_alpha   90.00
_cell.angle_beta   90.00
_cell.angle_gamma   90.00
#
_symmetry.space_group_name_H-M   'P 1'
#
loop_
_entity.id
_entity.type
_entity.pdbx_description
1 polymer ?
#
loop_
_entity_poly.entity_id
_entity_poly.type
_entity_poly.pdbx_seq_one_letter_code
_entity_poly.pdbx_strand_id
1 'polypeptide(L)'
;MASFISYSPEFTSLIGYKPKIKLLAAGPVSSPFAHEGGAFIPATNEIWFTANQLPIQNTNVSSVNLETNQIELLSIQPPILTPNGLNYFDDSVYICSQGNRTTSGAIYAVNPTTLVSRLVVNSWFGLRLNSPNDVTFSTKVGGRKYMWFTDPQVAYLQAFGSSPQLDSFVYRFDLTTSELQPVITDLIIPNGIAFDP
;
A
#
# COMPACT_ATOMS: atom_id res chain seq x y z
N MET A 1 0.20 15.64 -24.19
CA MET A 1 -1.10 15.36 -23.55
C MET A 1 -1.26 13.86 -23.48
N ALA A 2 -1.66 13.33 -22.32
CA ALA A 2 -2.04 11.92 -22.22
C ALA A 2 -3.40 11.73 -22.93
N SER A 3 -3.57 10.60 -23.60
CA SER A 3 -4.78 10.27 -24.37
C SER A 3 -5.32 8.93 -23.92
N PHE A 4 -6.64 8.78 -23.89
CA PHE A 4 -7.27 7.46 -23.81
C PHE A 4 -7.22 6.81 -25.20
N ILE A 5 -6.68 5.60 -25.26
CA ILE A 5 -6.70 4.77 -26.46
C ILE A 5 -7.60 3.58 -26.16
N SER A 6 -8.68 3.43 -26.94
CA SER A 6 -9.63 2.34 -26.78
C SER A 6 -9.40 1.28 -27.85
N TYR A 7 -9.28 0.03 -27.41
CA TYR A 7 -9.18 -1.16 -28.27
C TYR A 7 -10.46 -2.01 -28.23
N SER A 8 -11.47 -1.61 -27.44
CA SER A 8 -12.73 -2.35 -27.32
C SER A 8 -13.92 -1.41 -27.04
N PRO A 9 -15.13 -1.68 -27.58
CA PRO A 9 -16.32 -0.90 -27.27
C PRO A 9 -16.67 -0.88 -25.77
N GLU A 10 -16.34 -1.94 -25.04
CA GLU A 10 -16.59 -2.07 -23.61
C GLU A 10 -15.78 -1.04 -22.82
N PHE A 11 -14.49 -0.84 -23.14
CA PHE A 11 -13.67 0.18 -22.49
C PHE A 11 -14.20 1.59 -22.75
N THR A 12 -14.61 1.89 -23.98
CA THR A 12 -15.25 3.17 -24.32
C THR A 12 -16.54 3.39 -23.52
N SER A 13 -17.30 2.32 -23.28
CA SER A 13 -18.52 2.38 -22.48
C SER A 13 -18.24 2.63 -21.00
N LEU A 14 -17.12 2.12 -20.47
CA LEU A 14 -16.69 2.35 -19.08
C LEU A 14 -16.25 3.80 -18.82
N ILE A 15 -15.45 4.38 -19.72
CA ILE A 15 -14.90 5.73 -19.53
C ILE A 15 -15.81 6.85 -20.05
N GLY A 16 -16.84 6.49 -20.84
CA GLY A 16 -17.74 7.41 -21.50
C GLY A 16 -17.15 8.09 -22.75
N TYR A 17 -17.91 8.99 -23.35
CA TYR A 17 -17.61 9.55 -24.68
C TYR A 17 -16.61 10.72 -24.70
N LYS A 18 -16.34 11.35 -23.55
CA LYS A 18 -15.44 12.51 -23.43
C LYS A 18 -14.60 12.43 -22.14
N PRO A 19 -13.86 11.33 -21.93
CA PRO A 19 -13.05 11.17 -20.72
C PRO A 19 -11.94 12.23 -20.71
N LYS A 20 -11.59 12.70 -19.51
CA LYS A 20 -10.55 13.72 -19.33
C LYS A 20 -9.50 13.22 -18.34
N ILE A 21 -8.24 13.43 -18.67
CA ILE A 21 -7.12 13.28 -17.73
C ILE A 21 -6.79 14.67 -17.24
N LYS A 22 -6.87 14.88 -15.93
CA LYS A 22 -6.51 16.14 -15.27
C LYS A 22 -5.40 15.84 -14.27
N LEU A 23 -4.27 16.54 -14.43
CA LEU A 23 -3.23 16.56 -13.40
C LEU A 23 -3.73 17.37 -12.22
N LEU A 24 -3.78 16.77 -11.03
CA LEU A 24 -4.16 17.46 -9.80
C LEU A 24 -2.96 18.14 -9.14
N ALA A 25 -1.80 17.47 -9.13
CA ALA A 25 -0.55 18.04 -8.66
C ALA A 25 0.66 17.31 -9.25
N ALA A 26 1.80 17.99 -9.24
CA ALA A 26 3.10 17.41 -9.57
C ALA A 26 4.16 18.04 -8.65
N GLY A 27 5.13 17.22 -8.24
CA GLY A 27 6.29 17.63 -7.47
C GLY A 27 7.51 17.75 -8.38
N PRO A 28 8.63 18.29 -7.86
CA PRO A 28 9.89 18.26 -8.58
C PRO A 28 10.34 16.81 -8.77
N VAL A 29 11.00 16.51 -9.89
CA VAL A 29 11.49 15.15 -10.21
C VAL A 29 12.44 14.61 -9.14
N SER A 30 13.14 15.50 -8.43
CA SER A 30 14.02 15.16 -7.31
C SER A 30 13.29 14.77 -6.02
N SER A 31 11.98 14.98 -5.93
CA SER A 31 11.14 14.59 -4.78
C SER A 31 9.75 14.16 -5.27
N PRO A 32 9.65 12.97 -5.90
CA PRO A 32 8.39 12.42 -6.37
C PRO A 32 7.53 12.00 -5.19
N PHE A 33 6.55 12.84 -4.86
CA PHE A 33 5.69 12.67 -3.69
C PHE A 33 4.46 11.77 -3.93
N ALA A 34 4.17 11.42 -5.19
CA ALA A 34 3.09 10.53 -5.58
C ALA A 34 3.68 9.39 -6.42
N HIS A 35 3.74 8.18 -5.84
CA HIS A 35 4.43 7.03 -6.43
C HIS A 35 3.63 5.74 -6.35
N GLU A 36 3.15 5.40 -5.15
CA GLU A 36 2.57 4.09 -4.84
C GLU A 36 1.26 4.23 -4.06
N GLY A 37 0.55 3.11 -3.96
CA GLY A 37 -0.78 3.07 -3.36
C GLY A 37 -1.81 3.90 -4.14
N GLY A 38 -2.89 4.28 -3.45
CA GLY A 38 -4.03 4.97 -4.07
C GLY A 38 -5.37 4.40 -3.59
N ALA A 39 -5.62 4.44 -2.27
CA ALA A 39 -6.87 3.96 -1.71
C ALA A 39 -7.84 5.11 -1.47
N PHE A 40 -9.08 4.93 -1.90
CA PHE A 40 -10.18 5.80 -1.52
C PHE A 40 -10.56 5.56 -0.05
N ILE A 41 -10.66 6.65 0.72
CA ILE A 41 -11.02 6.68 2.13
C ILE A 41 -12.41 7.31 2.27
N PRO A 42 -13.48 6.52 2.43
CA PRO A 42 -14.84 7.04 2.46
C PRO A 42 -15.11 8.03 3.60
N ALA A 43 -14.49 7.82 4.76
CA ALA A 43 -14.71 8.62 5.96
C ALA A 43 -14.29 10.09 5.81
N THR A 44 -13.32 10.38 4.93
CA THR A 44 -12.79 11.74 4.70
C THR A 44 -13.00 12.24 3.27
N ASN A 45 -13.54 11.40 2.38
CA ASN A 45 -13.69 11.67 0.95
C ASN A 45 -12.34 12.02 0.28
N GLU A 46 -11.32 11.23 0.59
CA GLU A 46 -9.95 11.43 0.12
C GLU A 46 -9.42 10.19 -0.61
N ILE A 47 -8.40 10.40 -1.44
CA ILE A 47 -7.50 9.31 -1.85
C ILE A 47 -6.19 9.47 -1.08
N TRP A 48 -5.75 8.42 -0.40
CA TRP A 48 -4.43 8.37 0.23
C TRP A 48 -3.44 7.65 -0.68
N PHE A 49 -2.20 8.12 -0.70
CA PHE A 49 -1.11 7.60 -1.54
C PHE A 49 0.24 7.85 -0.87
N THR A 50 1.29 7.18 -1.37
CA THR A 50 2.63 7.26 -0.81
C THR A 50 3.64 7.85 -1.80
N ALA A 51 4.67 8.48 -1.24
CA ALA A 51 5.80 8.99 -2.01
C ALA A 51 6.70 7.86 -2.51
N ASN A 52 7.72 8.18 -3.31
CA ASN A 52 8.78 7.21 -3.61
C ASN A 52 9.86 7.25 -2.53
N GLN A 53 10.46 6.11 -2.21
CA GLN A 53 11.68 6.07 -1.42
C GLN A 53 12.86 6.57 -2.27
N LEU A 54 13.56 7.61 -1.80
CA LEU A 54 14.80 8.09 -2.41
C LEU A 54 15.96 7.98 -1.39
N PRO A 55 17.23 7.91 -1.85
CA PRO A 55 18.38 7.82 -0.93
C PRO A 55 18.45 8.92 0.14
N ILE A 56 17.80 10.07 -0.11
CA ILE A 56 17.82 11.26 0.75
C ILE A 56 16.46 11.61 1.37
N GLN A 57 15.41 10.82 1.11
CA GLN A 57 14.05 11.14 1.55
C GLN A 57 13.36 9.89 2.11
N ASN A 58 12.82 9.99 3.32
CA ASN A 58 11.90 8.98 3.84
C ASN A 58 10.56 9.10 3.12
N THR A 59 9.98 7.97 2.74
CA THR A 59 8.62 7.92 2.20
C THR A 59 7.61 8.41 3.24
N ASN A 60 6.57 9.11 2.78
CA ASN A 60 5.46 9.58 3.60
C ASN A 60 4.12 9.20 2.96
N VAL A 61 3.04 9.36 3.73
CA VAL A 61 1.66 9.23 3.24
C VAL A 61 1.05 10.62 3.06
N SER A 62 0.43 10.84 1.91
CA SER A 62 -0.30 12.07 1.60
C SER A 62 -1.75 11.74 1.23
N SER A 63 -2.65 12.71 1.40
CA SER A 63 -4.03 12.63 0.90
C SER A 63 -4.28 13.63 -0.22
N VAL A 64 -5.29 13.36 -1.05
CA VAL A 64 -5.93 14.34 -1.91
C VAL A 64 -7.43 14.34 -1.62
N ASN A 65 -7.97 15.50 -1.26
CA ASN A 65 -9.40 15.68 -1.05
C ASN A 65 -10.13 15.75 -2.40
N LEU A 66 -11.16 14.93 -2.58
CA LEU A 66 -11.84 14.78 -3.87
C LEU A 66 -12.83 15.91 -4.20
N GLU A 67 -13.19 16.75 -3.22
CA GLU A 67 -14.02 17.93 -3.43
C GLU A 67 -13.18 19.16 -3.79
N THR A 68 -12.11 19.40 -3.02
CA THR A 68 -11.30 20.62 -3.14
C THR A 68 -10.08 20.43 -4.03
N ASN A 69 -9.67 19.19 -4.32
CA ASN A 69 -8.39 18.81 -4.92
C ASN A 69 -7.16 19.27 -4.11
N GLN A 70 -7.33 19.62 -2.83
CA GLN A 70 -6.21 19.94 -1.96
C GLN A 70 -5.43 18.68 -1.59
N ILE A 71 -4.12 18.83 -1.48
CA ILE A 71 -3.20 17.75 -1.12
C ILE A 71 -2.55 18.08 0.20
N GLU A 72 -2.51 17.11 1.10
CA GLU A 72 -1.94 17.26 2.42
C GLU A 72 -0.99 16.11 2.76
N LEU A 73 0.10 16.45 3.46
CA LEU A 73 0.99 15.47 4.05
C LEU A 73 0.39 15.01 5.39
N LEU A 74 0.11 13.72 5.52
CA LEU A 74 -0.56 13.19 6.70
C LEU A 74 0.41 13.04 7.88
N SER A 75 0.03 13.61 9.02
CA SER A 75 0.81 13.52 10.26
C SER A 75 0.43 12.29 11.08
N ILE A 76 0.67 11.10 10.52
CA ILE A 76 0.36 9.81 11.17
C ILE A 76 1.25 9.59 12.39
N GLN A 77 0.66 9.20 13.52
CA GLN A 77 1.36 8.99 14.79
C GLN A 77 0.95 7.68 15.48
N PRO A 78 1.90 6.81 15.87
CA PRO A 78 3.34 6.86 15.57
C PRO A 78 3.64 6.85 14.06
N PRO A 79 4.81 7.37 13.62
CA PRO A 79 5.15 7.43 12.21
C PRO A 79 5.38 6.03 11.63
N ILE A 80 4.97 5.84 10.38
CA ILE A 80 5.23 4.60 9.62
C ILE A 80 6.51 4.82 8.82
N LEU A 81 7.48 3.91 8.98
CA LEU A 81 8.71 3.94 8.20
C LEU A 81 8.45 3.45 6.79
N THR A 82 8.98 4.15 5.79
CA THR A 82 8.98 3.73 4.38
C THR A 82 7.63 3.15 3.91
N PRO A 83 6.51 3.88 4.12
CA PRO A 83 5.19 3.44 3.69
C PRO A 83 5.16 3.21 2.17
N ASN A 84 4.45 2.18 1.73
CA ASN A 84 4.34 1.80 0.32
C ASN A 84 2.87 1.59 -0.08
N GLY A 85 2.46 0.39 -0.48
CA GLY A 85 1.07 0.07 -0.76
C GLY A 85 0.16 0.24 0.45
N LEU A 86 -1.09 0.62 0.18
CA LEU A 86 -2.10 0.81 1.21
C LEU A 86 -3.50 0.47 0.70
N ASN A 87 -4.40 0.12 1.61
CA ASN A 87 -5.78 -0.18 1.29
C ASN A 87 -6.72 0.14 2.47
N TYR A 88 -7.97 0.46 2.19
CA TYR A 88 -8.98 0.78 3.21
C TYR A 88 -9.88 -0.44 3.45
N PHE A 89 -10.03 -0.84 4.70
CA PHE A 89 -10.88 -1.94 5.10
C PHE A 89 -11.33 -1.76 6.55
N ASP A 90 -12.62 -1.98 6.81
CA ASP A 90 -13.18 -2.02 8.18
C ASP A 90 -12.79 -0.77 9.01
N ASP A 91 -13.07 0.41 8.46
CA ASP A 91 -12.79 1.72 9.07
C ASP A 91 -11.32 2.04 9.38
N SER A 92 -10.39 1.28 8.80
CA SER A 92 -8.95 1.49 8.95
C SER A 92 -8.25 1.51 7.59
N VAL A 93 -7.17 2.30 7.50
CA VAL A 93 -6.23 2.24 6.39
C VAL A 93 -5.09 1.32 6.78
N TYR A 94 -4.91 0.22 6.07
CA TYR A 94 -3.78 -0.68 6.26
C TYR A 94 -2.66 -0.29 5.31
N ILE A 95 -1.48 -0.07 5.86
CA ILE A 95 -0.32 0.48 5.15
C ILE A 95 0.85 -0.48 5.30
N CYS A 96 1.41 -0.88 4.16
CA CYS A 96 2.67 -1.61 4.10
C CYS A 96 3.83 -0.68 4.48
N SER A 97 4.68 -1.14 5.38
CA SER A 97 5.94 -0.51 5.77
C SER A 97 7.09 -1.39 5.29
N GLN A 98 7.99 -0.83 4.49
CA GLN A 98 9.14 -1.57 3.98
C GLN A 98 10.27 -1.73 5.00
N GLY A 99 10.13 -1.11 6.19
CA GLY A 99 11.15 -1.12 7.22
C GLY A 99 12.46 -0.45 6.76
N ASN A 100 13.56 -0.85 7.38
CA ASN A 100 14.92 -0.45 7.01
C ASN A 100 15.94 -1.48 7.55
N ARG A 101 17.23 -1.12 7.58
CA ARG A 101 18.30 -2.00 8.10
C ARG A 101 18.13 -2.45 9.55
N THR A 102 17.43 -1.68 10.39
CA THR A 102 17.30 -1.98 11.83
C THR A 102 15.88 -2.37 12.22
N THR A 103 14.88 -1.94 11.45
CA THR A 103 13.45 -2.14 11.71
C THR A 103 12.85 -3.06 10.65
N SER A 104 12.12 -4.08 11.09
CA SER A 104 11.45 -5.04 10.20
C SER A 104 10.45 -4.36 9.27
N GLY A 105 10.21 -4.95 8.11
CA GLY A 105 8.99 -4.70 7.35
C GLY A 105 7.76 -5.05 8.20
N ALA A 106 6.64 -4.37 7.95
CA ALA A 106 5.43 -4.52 8.74
C ALA A 106 4.16 -4.07 8.00
N ILE A 107 3.01 -4.45 8.53
CA ILE A 107 1.72 -3.82 8.22
C ILE A 107 1.27 -3.01 9.43
N TYR A 108 0.84 -1.77 9.19
CA TYR A 108 0.21 -0.91 10.18
C TYR A 108 -1.25 -0.65 9.82
N ALA A 109 -2.12 -0.53 10.82
CA ALA A 109 -3.48 -0.02 10.64
C ALA A 109 -3.53 1.42 11.17
N VAL A 110 -4.17 2.31 10.41
CA VAL A 110 -4.30 3.73 10.72
C VAL A 110 -5.77 4.10 10.77
N ASN A 111 -6.19 4.77 11.84
CA ASN A 111 -7.51 5.40 11.87
C ASN A 111 -7.49 6.64 10.94
N PRO A 112 -8.34 6.71 9.91
CA PRO A 112 -8.26 7.77 8.91
C PRO A 112 -8.62 9.15 9.44
N THR A 113 -9.34 9.23 10.56
CA THR A 113 -9.77 10.51 11.16
C THR A 113 -8.78 11.01 12.21
N THR A 114 -8.30 10.13 13.09
CA THR A 114 -7.38 10.52 14.17
C THR A 114 -5.91 10.44 13.76
N LEU A 115 -5.60 9.82 12.63
CA LEU A 115 -4.26 9.52 12.13
C LEU A 115 -3.40 8.70 13.12
N VAL A 116 -4.06 8.00 14.05
CA VAL A 116 -3.37 7.12 14.99
C VAL A 116 -3.04 5.80 14.31
N SER A 117 -1.77 5.40 14.30
CA SER A 117 -1.32 4.12 13.77
C SER A 117 -1.13 3.07 14.87
N ARG A 118 -1.29 1.80 14.50
CA ARG A 118 -0.95 0.64 15.34
C ARG A 118 -0.32 -0.45 14.50
N LEU A 119 0.66 -1.15 15.07
CA LEU A 119 1.28 -2.31 14.44
C LEU A 119 0.26 -3.46 14.33
N VAL A 120 0.21 -4.12 13.16
CA VAL A 120 -0.63 -5.31 12.93
C VAL A 120 0.23 -6.56 12.91
N VAL A 121 1.26 -6.58 12.07
CA VAL A 121 2.18 -7.72 11.93
C VAL A 121 3.52 -7.26 11.41
N ASN A 122 4.62 -7.83 11.92
CA ASN A 122 5.99 -7.51 11.50
C ASN A 122 6.92 -8.72 11.41
N SER A 123 6.44 -9.93 11.67
CA SER A 123 7.28 -11.12 11.67
C SER A 123 6.47 -12.39 11.41
N TRP A 124 7.18 -13.42 10.97
CA TRP A 124 6.67 -14.78 10.80
C TRP A 124 7.60 -15.75 11.51
N PHE A 125 7.10 -16.49 12.51
CA PHE A 125 7.91 -17.33 13.41
C PHE A 125 9.14 -16.62 14.01
N GLY A 126 9.01 -15.31 14.30
CA GLY A 126 10.08 -14.48 14.86
C GLY A 126 11.11 -13.98 13.83
N LEU A 127 11.01 -14.39 12.56
CA LEU A 127 11.80 -13.85 11.46
C LEU A 127 11.15 -12.56 10.95
N ARG A 128 11.99 -11.57 10.64
CA ARG A 128 11.56 -10.28 10.11
C ARG A 128 10.89 -10.45 8.75
N LEU A 129 9.75 -9.80 8.55
CA LEU A 129 9.22 -9.60 7.19
C LEU A 129 10.24 -8.81 6.36
N ASN A 130 10.24 -9.04 5.05
CA ASN A 130 11.22 -8.46 4.15
C ASN A 130 10.96 -6.96 3.95
N SER A 131 9.96 -6.65 3.15
CA SER A 131 9.52 -5.30 2.82
C SER A 131 8.14 -5.37 2.18
N PRO A 132 7.06 -5.50 2.97
CA PRO A 132 5.70 -5.55 2.47
C PRO A 132 5.44 -4.50 1.40
N ASN A 133 4.85 -4.92 0.29
CA ASN A 133 4.66 -4.08 -0.89
C ASN A 133 3.22 -3.60 -0.99
N ASP A 134 2.28 -4.51 -1.28
CA ASP A 134 0.85 -4.21 -1.43
C ASP A 134 -0.02 -5.08 -0.52
N VAL A 135 -1.20 -4.56 -0.16
CA VAL A 135 -2.16 -5.20 0.74
C VAL A 135 -3.58 -5.16 0.19
N THR A 136 -4.32 -6.24 0.37
CA THR A 136 -5.73 -6.35 0.01
C THR A 136 -6.49 -7.22 1.02
N PHE A 137 -7.81 -7.28 0.89
CA PHE A 137 -8.69 -7.97 1.83
C PHE A 137 -9.69 -8.87 1.12
N SER A 138 -10.11 -9.93 1.80
CA SER A 138 -11.20 -10.78 1.34
C SER A 138 -11.99 -11.32 2.52
N THR A 139 -13.32 -11.33 2.36
CA THR A 139 -14.27 -11.97 3.27
C THR A 139 -14.84 -13.29 2.70
N LYS A 140 -14.42 -13.68 1.49
CA LYS A 140 -14.98 -14.83 0.77
C LYS A 140 -14.57 -16.17 1.37
N VAL A 141 -13.41 -16.25 2.01
CA VAL A 141 -12.86 -17.50 2.53
C VAL A 141 -13.47 -17.82 3.90
N GLY A 142 -14.46 -18.70 3.92
CA GLY A 142 -15.10 -19.16 5.16
C GLY A 142 -15.78 -18.06 5.99
N GLY A 143 -16.18 -16.96 5.34
CA GLY A 143 -16.81 -15.80 6.00
C GLY A 143 -15.87 -14.99 6.92
N ARG A 144 -14.57 -15.30 6.94
CA ARG A 144 -13.58 -14.64 7.79
C ARG A 144 -12.97 -13.43 7.09
N LYS A 145 -12.63 -12.41 7.86
CA LYS A 145 -11.91 -11.22 7.37
C LYS A 145 -10.42 -11.54 7.27
N TYR A 146 -9.95 -11.79 6.05
CA TYR A 146 -8.53 -12.01 5.77
C TYR A 146 -7.90 -10.80 5.15
N MET A 147 -6.71 -10.46 5.64
CA MET A 147 -5.77 -9.58 4.98
C MET A 147 -4.80 -10.41 4.17
N TRP A 148 -4.48 -9.98 2.95
CA TRP A 148 -3.45 -10.58 2.11
C TRP A 148 -2.45 -9.50 1.74
N PHE A 149 -1.16 -9.83 1.80
CA PHE A 149 -0.13 -8.87 1.40
C PHE A 149 1.06 -9.57 0.75
N THR A 150 1.76 -8.83 -0.10
CA THR A 150 2.98 -9.28 -0.76
C THR A 150 4.20 -8.81 0.02
N ASP A 151 5.20 -9.66 0.19
CA ASP A 151 6.42 -9.37 0.97
C ASP A 151 7.70 -9.64 0.18
N PRO A 152 7.94 -8.88 -0.91
CA PRO A 152 9.16 -9.03 -1.70
C PRO A 152 10.38 -8.51 -0.94
N GLN A 153 11.58 -8.89 -1.40
CA GLN A 153 12.86 -8.45 -0.85
C GLN A 153 13.35 -7.09 -1.40
N VAL A 154 12.45 -6.20 -1.82
CA VAL A 154 12.80 -4.94 -2.53
C VAL A 154 13.68 -4.01 -1.71
N ALA A 155 13.47 -3.90 -0.39
CA ALA A 155 14.28 -3.02 0.45
C ALA A 155 15.76 -3.43 0.46
N TYR A 156 16.02 -4.74 0.49
CA TYR A 156 17.38 -5.28 0.37
C TYR A 156 17.97 -5.01 -1.01
N LEU A 157 17.22 -5.29 -2.07
CA LEU A 157 17.65 -5.08 -3.47
C LEU A 157 17.97 -3.61 -3.77
N GLN A 158 17.27 -2.68 -3.11
CA GLN A 158 17.51 -1.23 -3.22
C GLN A 158 18.48 -0.69 -2.16
N ALA A 159 19.14 -1.58 -1.41
CA ALA A 159 20.19 -1.26 -0.43
C ALA A 159 19.78 -0.35 0.74
N PHE A 160 18.50 -0.34 1.14
CA PHE A 160 18.03 0.34 2.35
C PHE A 160 17.48 -0.61 3.43
N GLY A 161 17.28 -1.89 3.10
CA GLY A 161 16.95 -2.98 4.02
C GLY A 161 18.16 -3.82 4.44
N SER A 162 17.96 -4.71 5.41
CA SER A 162 18.95 -5.75 5.78
C SER A 162 18.82 -6.98 4.87
N SER A 163 19.78 -7.91 4.96
CA SER A 163 19.66 -9.20 4.27
C SER A 163 18.37 -9.93 4.70
N PRO A 164 17.57 -10.41 3.74
CA PRO A 164 16.31 -11.13 4.01
C PRO A 164 16.51 -12.35 4.90
N GLN A 165 15.55 -12.60 5.78
CA GLN A 165 15.48 -13.83 6.58
C GLN A 165 14.45 -14.82 6.02
N LEU A 166 13.63 -14.35 5.08
CA LEU A 166 12.50 -15.05 4.47
C LEU A 166 12.60 -14.89 2.95
N ASP A 167 12.14 -15.89 2.20
CA ASP A 167 11.93 -15.73 0.76
C ASP A 167 10.77 -14.75 0.48
N SER A 168 10.60 -14.39 -0.80
CA SER A 168 9.49 -13.55 -1.25
C SER A 168 8.18 -14.34 -1.22
N PHE A 169 7.26 -13.98 -0.32
CA PHE A 169 5.96 -14.65 -0.19
C PHE A 169 4.78 -13.70 -0.41
N VAL A 170 3.64 -14.30 -0.74
CA VAL A 170 2.33 -13.70 -0.44
C VAL A 170 1.82 -14.35 0.82
N TYR A 171 1.42 -13.51 1.78
CA TYR A 171 0.87 -13.95 3.05
C TYR A 171 -0.64 -13.76 3.10
N ARG A 172 -1.31 -14.65 3.85
CA ARG A 172 -2.65 -14.46 4.37
C ARG A 172 -2.56 -14.28 5.89
N PHE A 173 -3.17 -13.23 6.39
CA PHE A 173 -3.29 -12.91 7.80
C PHE A 173 -4.76 -12.94 8.23
N ASP A 174 -5.09 -13.76 9.23
CA ASP A 174 -6.42 -13.82 9.83
C ASP A 174 -6.57 -12.66 10.83
N LEU A 175 -7.44 -11.68 10.52
CA LEU A 175 -7.64 -10.51 11.39
C LEU A 175 -8.27 -10.87 12.75
N THR A 176 -8.81 -12.09 12.91
CA THR A 176 -9.42 -12.56 14.16
C THR A 176 -8.40 -13.30 15.03
N THR A 177 -7.67 -14.25 14.44
CA THR A 177 -6.73 -15.12 15.19
C THR A 177 -5.31 -14.59 15.21
N SER A 178 -4.99 -13.58 14.40
CA SER A 178 -3.64 -13.09 14.14
C SER A 178 -2.68 -14.15 13.56
N GLU A 179 -3.24 -15.19 12.93
CA GLU A 179 -2.46 -16.22 12.26
C GLU A 179 -1.93 -15.69 10.92
N LEU A 180 -0.60 -15.78 10.72
CA LEU A 180 0.08 -15.41 9.49
C LEU A 180 0.57 -16.68 8.77
N GLN A 181 0.13 -16.87 7.52
CA GLN A 181 0.42 -18.05 6.71
C GLN A 181 0.97 -17.61 5.34
N PRO A 182 2.15 -18.08 4.90
CA PRO A 182 2.56 -17.98 3.51
C PRO A 182 1.69 -18.91 2.66
N VAL A 183 1.18 -18.38 1.56
CA VAL A 183 0.11 -19.00 0.74
C VAL A 183 0.46 -19.03 -0.74
N ILE A 184 1.38 -18.17 -1.18
CA ILE A 184 2.04 -18.25 -2.48
C ILE A 184 3.53 -18.07 -2.24
N THR A 185 4.35 -19.02 -2.69
CA THR A 185 5.77 -19.14 -2.30
C THR A 185 6.74 -19.29 -3.47
N ASP A 186 6.26 -19.15 -4.70
CA ASP A 186 7.00 -19.40 -5.94
C ASP A 186 7.20 -18.13 -6.79
N LEU A 187 6.89 -16.96 -6.23
CA LEU A 187 7.10 -15.66 -6.88
C LEU A 187 8.45 -15.04 -6.50
N ILE A 188 9.12 -14.42 -7.46
CA ILE A 188 10.42 -13.78 -7.24
C ILE A 188 10.26 -12.41 -6.55
N ILE A 189 9.40 -11.55 -7.10
CA ILE A 189 9.12 -10.20 -6.60
C ILE A 189 7.60 -9.97 -6.62
N PRO A 190 6.84 -10.56 -5.67
CA PRO A 190 5.40 -10.31 -5.56
C PRO A 190 5.15 -8.82 -5.28
N ASN A 191 4.12 -8.25 -5.93
CA ASN A 191 3.87 -6.81 -5.95
C ASN A 191 2.35 -6.58 -5.80
N GLY A 192 1.68 -5.91 -6.75
CA GLY A 192 0.23 -5.73 -6.76
C GLY A 192 -0.59 -7.03 -6.59
N ILE A 193 -1.62 -6.96 -5.76
CA ILE A 193 -2.54 -8.06 -5.46
C ILE A 193 -3.99 -7.58 -5.39
N ALA A 194 -4.90 -8.34 -5.99
CA ALA A 194 -6.33 -8.10 -5.95
C ALA A 194 -7.11 -9.41 -5.99
N PHE A 195 -8.34 -9.38 -5.46
CA PHE A 195 -9.32 -10.46 -5.62
C PHE A 195 -10.26 -10.14 -6.77
N ASP A 196 -10.77 -11.17 -7.43
CA ASP A 196 -11.91 -11.05 -8.32
C ASP A 196 -13.19 -10.68 -7.52
N PRO A 197 -14.23 -10.11 -8.15
CA PRO A 197 -15.52 -9.81 -7.52
C PRO A 197 -16.25 -11.03 -6.96
#